data_AF-A0A925R7A8-F1
#
_entry.id   AF-A0A925R7A8-F1
#
_cell.length_a   1.000
_cell.length_b   1.000
_cell.length_c   1.000
_cell.angle_alpha   90.00
_cell.angle_beta   90.00
_cell.angle_gamma   90.00
#
_symmetry.space_group_name_H-M   'P 1'
#
loop_
_entity.id
_entity.type
_entity.pdbx_description
1 polymer ?
#
loop_
_entity_poly.entity_id
_entity_poly.type
_entity_poly.pdbx_seq_one_letter_code
_entity_poly.pdbx_strand_id
1 'polypeptide(L)' 'QVIKRLSQANKTAVLISSHMIHDIEALTSKVCIVHKGEWVETESADQILSQYPSLEAYYLKTVQGRKAV' A
#
# COMPACT_ATOMS: atom_id res chain seq x y z
N GLN A 1 -10.34 13.02 0.41
CA GLN A 1 -10.53 13.04 -1.07
C GLN A 1 -9.66 14.09 -1.79
N VAL A 2 -9.08 15.10 -1.12
CA VAL A 2 -8.26 16.16 -1.76
C VAL A 2 -7.01 15.61 -2.48
N ILE A 3 -6.28 14.70 -1.84
CA ILE A 3 -5.03 14.15 -2.39
C ILE A 3 -5.26 13.39 -3.70
N LYS A 4 -6.31 12.58 -3.78
CA LYS A 4 -6.67 11.84 -5.00
C LYS A 4 -6.99 12.78 -6.17
N ARG A 5 -7.74 13.85 -5.90
CA ARG A 5 -8.06 14.87 -6.90
C ARG A 5 -6.80 15.60 -7.39
N LEU A 6 -5.90 15.98 -6.50
CA LEU A 6 -4.64 16.66 -6.86
C LEU A 6 -3.72 15.76 -7.69
N SER A 7 -3.59 14.48 -7.31
CA SER A 7 -2.82 13.50 -8.06
C SER A 7 -3.34 13.35 -9.49
N GLN A 8 -4.66 13.21 -9.66
CA GLN A 8 -5.30 13.06 -10.97
C GLN A 8 -5.21 14.34 -11.82
N ALA A 9 -5.51 15.50 -11.25
CA ALA A 9 -5.49 16.78 -11.95
C ALA A 9 -4.08 17.15 -12.44
N ASN A 10 -3.06 16.87 -11.62
CA ASN A 10 -1.68 17.29 -11.90
C ASN A 10 -0.79 16.15 -12.40
N LYS A 11 -1.36 14.96 -12.68
CA LYS A 11 -0.63 13.73 -13.05
C LYS A 11 0.60 13.47 -12.14
N THR A 12 0.45 13.73 -10.85
CA THR A 12 1.54 13.73 -9.88
C THR A 12 1.46 12.48 -9.00
N ALA A 13 2.57 11.76 -8.88
CA ALA A 13 2.69 10.66 -7.93
C ALA A 13 2.76 11.20 -6.50
N VAL A 14 1.89 10.71 -5.62
CA VAL A 14 1.84 11.08 -4.21
C VAL A 14 2.27 9.88 -3.38
N LEU A 15 3.37 10.02 -2.65
CA LEU A 15 3.82 9.03 -1.68
C LEU A 15 3.26 9.40 -0.31
N ILE A 16 2.43 8.52 0.26
CA ILE A 16 1.91 8.67 1.62
C ILE A 16 2.46 7.53 2.46
N SER A 17 3.28 7.85 3.45
CA SER A 17 3.63 6.92 4.52
C SER A 17 2.74 7.21 5.71
N SER A 18 1.88 6.26 6.06
CA SER A 18 1.00 6.36 7.22
C SER A 18 0.91 4.99 7.89
N HIS A 19 0.78 4.98 9.21
CA HIS A 19 0.51 3.78 9.99
C HIS A 19 -0.98 3.37 9.97
N MET A 20 -1.87 4.23 9.47
CA MET A 20 -3.31 3.99 9.41
C MET A 20 -3.75 3.50 8.03
N ILE A 21 -3.66 2.19 7.82
CA ILE A 21 -3.91 1.53 6.52
C ILE A 21 -5.36 1.73 6.02
N HIS A 22 -6.34 1.81 6.94
CA HIS A 22 -7.75 2.02 6.59
C HIS A 22 -8.01 3.33 5.84
N ASP A 23 -7.31 4.42 6.18
CA ASP A 23 -7.54 5.73 5.55
C ASP A 23 -6.87 5.85 4.18
N ILE A 24 -5.76 5.14 3.98
CA ILE A 24 -5.04 5.13 2.71
C ILE A 24 -5.66 4.17 1.71
N GLU A 25 -6.29 3.07 2.13
CA GLU A 25 -6.89 2.08 1.23
C GLU A 25 -7.81 2.71 0.15
N ALA A 26 -8.64 3.68 0.51
CA ALA A 26 -9.53 4.38 -0.44
C ALA A 26 -8.81 5.37 -1.40
N LEU A 27 -7.57 5.75 -1.09
CA LEU A 27 -6.77 6.73 -1.83
C LEU A 27 -5.67 6.08 -2.68
N THR A 28 -5.14 4.94 -2.26
CA THR A 28 -3.97 4.30 -2.90
C THR A 28 -4.35 3.57 -4.18
N SER A 29 -3.52 3.72 -5.22
CA SER A 29 -3.63 2.94 -6.46
C SER A 29 -2.59 1.83 -6.53
N LYS A 30 -1.45 2.00 -5.85
CA LYS A 30 -0.36 1.03 -5.71
C LYS A 30 0.18 1.09 -4.29
N VAL A 31 0.59 -0.04 -3.76
CA VAL A 31 1.14 -0.20 -2.41
C VAL A 31 2.56 -0.73 -2.54
N CYS A 32 3.49 -0.11 -1.83
CA CYS A 32 4.87 -0.58 -1.69
C CYS A 32 5.12 -0.92 -0.22
N ILE A 33 5.62 -2.14 0.04
CA ILE A 33 6.02 -2.57 1.38
C ILE A 33 7.53 -2.44 1.50
N VAL A 34 7.96 -1.67 2.50
CA VAL A 34 9.36 -1.55 2.91
C VAL A 34 9.48 -2.13 4.31
N HIS A 35 10.41 -3.07 4.51
CA HIS A 35 10.64 -3.70 5.80
C HIS A 35 12.14 -3.81 6.05
N LYS A 36 12.60 -3.42 7.25
CA LYS A 36 14.03 -3.41 7.65
C LYS A 36 14.95 -2.66 6.65
N GLY A 37 14.44 -1.61 6.02
CA GLY A 37 15.21 -0.82 5.04
C GLY A 37 15.26 -1.43 3.63
N GLU A 38 14.62 -2.58 3.39
CA GLU A 38 14.58 -3.22 2.08
C GLU A 38 13.21 -3.06 1.42
N TRP A 39 13.23 -2.87 0.10
CA TRP A 39 12.03 -2.98 -0.73
C TRP A 39 11.60 -4.46 -0.74
N VAL A 40 10.42 -4.73 -0.19
CA VAL A 40 9.88 -6.08 -0.07
C VAL A 40 9.08 -6.46 -1.30
N GLU A 41 8.08 -5.63 -1.63
CA GLU A 41 7.12 -5.91 -2.68
C GLU A 41 6.41 -4.62 -3.13
N THR A 42 5.88 -4.61 -4.35
CA THR A 42 4.98 -3.55 -4.82
C THR A 42 3.90 -4.13 -5.71
N GLU A 43 2.65 -3.80 -5.41
CA GLU A 43 1.49 -4.31 -6.14
C GLU A 43 0.39 -3.24 -6.21
N SER A 44 -0.52 -3.36 -7.16
CA SER A 44 -1.72 -2.52 -7.26
C SER A 44 -2.70 -2.81 -6.13
N ALA A 45 -3.35 -1.76 -5.64
CA ALA A 45 -4.35 -1.92 -4.57
C ALA A 45 -5.50 -2.85 -5.02
N ASP A 46 -5.94 -2.74 -6.26
CA ASP A 46 -7.01 -3.57 -6.83
C ASP A 46 -6.63 -5.07 -6.86
N GLN A 47 -5.38 -5.40 -7.22
CA GLN A 47 -4.91 -6.78 -7.25
C GLN A 47 -4.64 -7.35 -5.85
N ILE A 48 -4.28 -6.50 -4.89
CA ILE A 48 -4.20 -6.90 -3.48
C ILE A 48 -5.61 -7.22 -2.95
N LEU A 49 -6.58 -6.32 -3.15
CA LEU A 49 -7.93 -6.46 -2.63
C LEU A 49 -8.72 -7.60 -3.29
N SER A 50 -8.30 -8.08 -4.47
CA SER A 50 -8.88 -9.30 -5.07
C SER A 50 -8.39 -10.59 -4.41
N GLN A 51 -7.26 -10.56 -3.69
CA GLN A 51 -6.61 -11.71 -3.07
C GLN A 51 -6.64 -11.67 -1.53
N TYR A 52 -6.83 -10.49 -0.94
CA TYR A 52 -6.78 -10.25 0.49
C TYR A 52 -7.98 -9.42 0.94
N PRO A 53 -8.49 -9.64 2.17
CA PRO A 53 -9.64 -8.91 2.69
C PRO A 53 -9.36 -7.42 2.98
N SER A 54 -8.09 -7.01 3.08
CA SER A 54 -7.66 -5.62 3.24
C SER A 54 -6.17 -5.47 2.91
N LEU A 55 -5.70 -4.23 2.74
CA LEU A 55 -4.26 -3.95 2.59
C LEU A 55 -3.46 -4.31 3.85
N GLU A 56 -4.10 -4.29 5.02
CA GLU A 56 -3.48 -4.69 6.29
C GLU A 56 -3.22 -6.19 6.33
N ALA A 57 -4.20 -7.00 5.89
CA ALA A 57 -4.03 -8.44 5.80
C ALA A 57 -2.90 -8.81 4.84
N TYR A 58 -2.80 -8.10 3.71
CA TYR A 58 -1.67 -8.23 2.78
C TYR A 58 -0.34 -7.89 3.43
N TYR A 59 -0.23 -6.72 4.09
CA TYR A 59 0.98 -6.32 4.80
C TYR A 59 1.43 -7.35 5.83
N LEU A 60 0.50 -7.83 6.68
CA LEU A 60 0.80 -8.84 7.69
C LEU A 60 1.29 -10.13 7.05
N LYS A 61 0.67 -10.60 5.96
CA LYS A 61 1.10 -11.81 5.26
C LYS A 61 2.52 -11.67 4.70
N THR A 62 2.79 -10.56 4.01
CA THR A 62 4.08 -10.29 3.36
C THR A 62 5.21 -10.17 4.39
N VAL A 63 4.97 -9.52 5.53
CA VAL A 63 5.99 -9.37 6.59
C VAL A 63 6.14 -10.63 7.44
N GLN A 64 5.06 -11.35 7.76
CA GLN A 64 5.13 -12.61 8.50
C GLN A 64 5.88 -13.70 7.73
N GLY A 65 5.71 -13.77 6.41
CA GLY A 65 6.46 -14.71 5.56
C GLY A 65 7.98 -14.51 5.60
N ARG A 66 8.46 -13.32 6.01
CA ARG A 66 9.89 -12.99 6.11
C ARG A 66 10.46 -13.06 7.54
N LYS A 67 9.67 -13.43 8.55
CA LYS A 67 10.16 -13.59 9.94
C LYS A 67 11.07 -14.82 10.16
N ALA A 68 11.41 -15.57 9.12
CA ALA A 68 12.23 -16.78 9.20
C ALA A 68 13.54 -16.64 8.39
N VAL A 69 14.41 -15.69 8.77
CA VAL A 69 15.86 -15.76 8.55
C VAL A 69 16.56 -15.07 9.72
#